data_AF-A0A1H5ANW4-F1
#
_entry.id   AF-A0A1H5ANW4-F1
#
_cell.length_a   1.000
_cell.length_b   1.000
_cell.length_c   1.000
_cell.angle_alpha   90.00
_cell.angle_beta   90.00
_cell.angle_gamma   90.00
#
_symmetry.space_group_name_H-M   'P 1'
#
loop_
_entity.id
_entity.type
_entity.pdbx_description
1 polymer ?
#
loop_
_entity_poly.entity_id
_entity_poly.type
_entity_poly.pdbx_seq_one_letter_code
_entity_poly.pdbx_strand_id
1 'polypeptide(L)'
;MKAVLSILLRLAVIGLALILYTEVAVPAMSRTSNDANIGAGLIAFAGLALIGFAGGLLDGISQGALTSALWWLVIAAGIALGWWLVPPWLRNTSDYSYTTLLQQSRDVVPFIFGLVAGPAVVASGIGGVMGRGR
;
A
#
# COMPACT_ATOMS: atom_id res chain seq x y z
N MET A 1 -1.26 -19.39 12.90
CA MET A 1 -0.70 -19.66 11.55
C MET A 1 -1.57 -19.10 10.42
N LYS A 2 -2.87 -19.41 10.32
CA LYS A 2 -3.75 -18.89 9.24
C LYS A 2 -3.80 -17.35 9.15
N ALA A 3 -3.82 -16.70 10.30
CA ALA A 3 -3.77 -15.24 10.45
C ALA A 3 -2.54 -14.59 9.82
N VAL A 4 -1.36 -15.05 10.25
CA VAL A 4 -0.07 -14.55 9.76
C VAL A 4 0.09 -14.82 8.26
N LEU A 5 -0.31 -16.00 7.79
CA LEU A 5 -0.28 -16.32 6.37
C LEU A 5 -1.16 -15.36 5.54
N SER A 6 -2.35 -15.01 6.04
CA SER A 6 -3.24 -14.03 5.39
C SER A 6 -2.59 -12.65 5.27
N ILE A 7 -1.95 -12.17 6.34
CA ILE A 7 -1.20 -10.90 6.32
C ILE A 7 -0.07 -10.96 5.29
N LEU A 8 0.74 -12.01 5.33
CA LEU A 8 1.86 -12.18 4.41
C LEU A 8 1.39 -12.25 2.95
N LEU A 9 0.28 -12.91 2.68
CA LEU A 9 -0.28 -13.03 1.33
C LEU A 9 -0.83 -11.69 0.84
N ARG A 10 -1.49 -10.91 1.71
CA ARG A 10 -1.92 -9.53 1.38
C ARG A 10 -0.73 -8.61 1.14
N LEU A 11 0.31 -8.69 1.98
CA LEU A 11 1.57 -7.97 1.76
C LEU A 11 2.22 -8.33 0.43
N ALA A 12 2.28 -9.62 0.10
CA ALA A 12 2.83 -10.09 -1.16
C ALA A 12 1.99 -9.57 -2.33
N VAL A 13 0.67 -9.72 -2.31
CA VAL A 13 -0.20 -9.29 -3.42
C VAL A 13 -0.18 -7.78 -3.59
N ILE A 14 -0.37 -7.01 -2.51
CA ILE A 14 -0.43 -5.54 -2.59
C ILE A 14 0.95 -4.97 -2.93
N GLY A 15 2.01 -5.47 -2.31
CA GLY A 15 3.38 -5.03 -2.58
C GLY A 15 3.81 -5.35 -4.00
N LEU A 16 3.53 -6.55 -4.49
CA LEU A 16 3.90 -6.98 -5.85
C LEU A 16 3.05 -6.24 -6.90
N ALA A 17 1.76 -6.01 -6.65
CA ALA A 17 0.92 -5.17 -7.49
C ALA A 17 1.44 -3.72 -7.55
N LEU A 18 1.85 -3.16 -6.41
CA LEU A 18 2.42 -1.82 -6.34
C LEU A 18 3.71 -1.73 -7.16
N ILE A 19 4.65 -2.67 -6.97
CA ILE A 19 5.92 -2.70 -7.71
C ILE A 19 5.68 -2.89 -9.20
N LEU A 20 4.83 -3.84 -9.62
CA LEU A 20 4.54 -4.04 -11.04
C LEU A 20 3.90 -2.80 -11.65
N TYR A 21 3.01 -2.14 -10.93
CA TYR A 21 2.38 -0.93 -11.43
C TYR A 21 3.42 0.19 -11.56
N THR A 22 4.17 0.52 -10.50
CA THR A 22 5.07 1.68 -10.48
C THR A 22 6.34 1.47 -11.29
N GLU A 23 6.92 0.28 -11.32
CA GLU A 23 8.21 0.02 -11.95
C GLU A 23 8.11 -0.63 -13.33
N VAL A 24 6.95 -1.21 -13.69
CA VAL A 24 6.77 -1.85 -15.01
C VAL A 24 5.74 -1.11 -15.83
N ALA A 25 4.54 -0.86 -15.29
CA ALA A 25 3.46 -0.25 -16.05
C ALA A 25 3.68 1.26 -16.29
N VAL A 26 4.09 2.03 -15.28
CA VAL A 26 4.34 3.48 -15.44
C VAL A 26 5.46 3.78 -16.44
N PRO A 27 6.64 3.13 -16.37
CA PRO A 27 7.69 3.36 -17.36
C PRO A 27 7.31 2.95 -18.79
N ALA A 28 6.39 2.00 -18.95
CA ALA A 28 5.86 1.65 -20.27
C ALA A 28 4.91 2.73 -20.82
N MET A 29 4.07 3.33 -19.96
CA MET A 29 3.14 4.40 -20.35
C MET A 29 3.84 5.74 -20.61
N SER A 30 4.92 6.03 -19.89
CA SER A 30 5.66 7.28 -20.04
C SER A 30 6.44 7.39 -21.36
N ARG A 31 6.70 6.26 -22.04
CA ARG A 31 7.24 6.24 -23.41
C ARG A 31 6.29 6.87 -24.44
N THR A 32 5.00 6.96 -24.12
CA THR A 32 3.96 7.49 -25.01
C THR A 32 3.51 8.92 -24.68
N SER A 33 3.65 9.38 -23.43
CA SER A 33 3.41 10.79 -23.06
C SER A 33 4.10 11.17 -21.74
N ASN A 34 4.64 12.40 -21.66
CA ASN A 34 5.35 12.89 -20.46
C ASN A 34 4.42 13.16 -19.26
N ASP A 35 3.15 13.48 -19.50
CA ASP A 35 2.15 13.75 -18.44
C ASP A 35 1.64 12.47 -17.76
N ALA A 36 1.94 11.29 -18.31
CA ALA A 36 1.49 10.00 -17.77
C ALA A 36 2.02 9.72 -16.35
N ASN A 37 3.17 10.27 -15.97
CA ASN A 37 3.83 9.98 -14.70
C ASN A 37 3.06 10.51 -13.48
N ILE A 38 2.50 11.72 -13.57
CA ILE A 38 1.73 12.32 -12.46
C ILE A 38 0.41 11.57 -12.28
N GLY A 39 -0.30 11.30 -13.38
CA GLY A 39 -1.57 10.57 -13.35
C GLY A 39 -1.42 9.14 -12.85
N ALA A 40 -0.32 8.46 -13.23
CA ALA A 40 -0.07 7.10 -12.79
C ALA A 40 0.22 7.01 -11.28
N GLY A 41 1.01 7.94 -10.73
CA GLY A 41 1.20 8.03 -9.27
C GLY A 41 -0.13 8.16 -8.52
N LEU A 42 -1.04 8.99 -9.03
CA LEU A 42 -2.37 9.18 -8.44
C LEU A 42 -3.22 7.92 -8.46
N ILE A 43 -3.16 7.13 -9.54
CA ILE A 43 -3.88 5.85 -9.67
C ILE A 43 -3.33 4.82 -8.68
N ALA A 44 -2.00 4.71 -8.54
CA ALA A 44 -1.40 3.84 -7.54
C ALA A 44 -1.89 4.20 -6.13
N PHE A 45 -1.94 5.50 -5.84
CA PHE A 45 -2.40 5.98 -4.54
C PHE A 45 -3.89 5.73 -4.31
N ALA A 46 -4.73 6.02 -5.30
CA ALA A 46 -6.16 5.73 -5.22
C ALA A 46 -6.41 4.23 -5.02
N GLY A 47 -5.66 3.37 -5.71
CA GLY A 47 -5.73 1.92 -5.57
C GLY A 47 -5.38 1.45 -4.16
N LEU A 48 -4.27 1.93 -3.59
CA LEU A 48 -3.87 1.60 -2.22
C LEU A 48 -4.91 2.06 -1.19
N ALA A 49 -5.45 3.27 -1.34
CA ALA A 49 -6.48 3.79 -0.46
C ALA A 49 -7.78 2.97 -0.54
N LEU A 50 -8.20 2.57 -1.75
CA LEU A 50 -9.38 1.73 -1.96
C LEU A 50 -9.20 0.32 -1.40
N ILE A 51 -8.03 -0.29 -1.60
CA ILE A 51 -7.71 -1.60 -1.04
C ILE A 51 -7.71 -1.54 0.49
N GLY A 52 -7.08 -0.52 1.07
CA GLY A 52 -7.10 -0.27 2.51
C GLY A 52 -8.52 -0.12 3.04
N PHE A 53 -9.33 0.72 2.39
CA PHE A 53 -10.72 0.94 2.77
C PHE A 53 -11.57 -0.33 2.66
N ALA A 54 -11.61 -0.97 1.49
CA ALA A 54 -12.44 -2.15 1.25
C ALA A 54 -12.03 -3.31 2.17
N GLY A 55 -10.73 -3.53 2.32
CA GLY A 55 -10.19 -4.55 3.19
C GLY A 55 -10.48 -4.28 4.68
N GLY A 56 -10.27 -3.04 5.14
CA GLY A 56 -10.59 -2.63 6.50
C GLY A 56 -12.09 -2.76 6.81
N LEU A 57 -12.96 -2.44 5.85
CA LEU A 57 -14.40 -2.59 5.99
C LEU A 57 -14.79 -4.07 6.16
N LEU A 58 -14.34 -4.94 5.27
CA LEU A 58 -14.67 -6.37 5.27
C LEU A 58 -14.14 -7.08 6.52
N ASP A 59 -12.90 -6.77 6.91
CA ASP A 59 -12.30 -7.32 8.12
C ASP A 59 -12.96 -6.75 9.38
N GLY A 60 -13.37 -5.48 9.38
CA GLY A 60 -14.12 -4.85 10.46
C GLY A 60 -15.47 -5.50 10.71
N ILE A 61 -16.20 -5.85 9.64
CA ILE A 61 -17.49 -6.57 9.72
C ILE A 61 -17.32 -7.97 10.34
N SER A 62 -16.23 -8.67 9.99
CA SER A 62 -16.05 -10.07 10.36
C SER A 62 -15.34 -10.29 11.69
N GLN A 63 -14.43 -9.38 12.08
CA GLN A 63 -13.50 -9.58 13.20
C GLN A 63 -13.55 -8.45 14.25
N GLY A 64 -14.35 -7.41 13.98
CA GLY A 64 -14.49 -6.23 14.82
C GLY A 64 -13.48 -5.11 14.48
N ALA A 65 -13.87 -3.88 14.81
CA ALA A 65 -13.14 -2.66 14.43
C ALA A 65 -11.68 -2.63 14.92
N LEU A 66 -11.45 -2.95 16.19
CA LEU A 66 -10.12 -2.84 16.80
C LEU A 66 -9.14 -3.85 16.20
N THR A 67 -9.56 -5.11 16.07
CA THR A 67 -8.74 -6.18 15.49
C THR A 67 -8.40 -5.85 14.04
N SER A 68 -9.39 -5.47 13.24
CA SER A 68 -9.18 -5.09 11.84
C SER A 68 -8.21 -3.92 11.68
N ALA A 69 -8.39 -2.85 12.47
CA ALA A 69 -7.52 -1.69 12.44
C ALA A 69 -6.06 -2.05 12.73
N LEU A 70 -5.80 -2.86 13.76
CA LEU A 70 -4.44 -3.29 14.10
C LEU A 70 -3.78 -4.09 12.97
N TRP A 71 -4.54 -4.96 12.31
CA TRP A 71 -4.02 -5.77 11.20
C TRP A 71 -3.66 -4.90 10.00
N TRP A 72 -4.53 -3.95 9.67
CA TRP A 72 -4.26 -3.02 8.57
C TRP A 72 -3.13 -2.04 8.87
N LEU A 73 -2.91 -1.66 10.13
CA LEU A 73 -1.71 -0.91 10.53
C LEU A 73 -0.44 -1.72 10.28
N VAL A 74 -0.43 -3.02 10.59
CA VAL A 74 0.70 -3.92 10.31
C VAL A 74 0.91 -4.08 8.80
N ILE A 75 -0.16 -4.24 8.02
CA ILE A 75 -0.08 -4.32 6.56
C ILE A 75 0.45 -3.01 5.97
N ALA A 76 -0.06 -1.86 6.41
CA ALA A 76 0.41 -0.55 5.97
C ALA A 76 1.89 -0.34 6.28
N ALA A 77 2.33 -0.71 7.49
CA ALA A 77 3.74 -0.68 7.86
C ALA A 77 4.58 -1.60 6.99
N GLY A 78 4.12 -2.82 6.71
CA GLY A 78 4.81 -3.77 5.85
C GLY A 78 4.93 -3.29 4.41
N ILE A 79 3.90 -2.68 3.83
CA ILE A 79 3.95 -2.08 2.49
C ILE A 79 4.91 -0.89 2.46
N ALA A 80 4.81 0.00 3.44
CA ALA A 80 5.63 1.21 3.51
C ALA A 80 7.12 0.86 3.71
N LEU A 81 7.45 -0.09 4.61
CA LEU A 81 8.81 -0.59 4.79
C LEU A 81 9.27 -1.43 3.59
N GLY A 82 8.37 -2.20 2.98
CA GLY A 82 8.66 -2.95 1.75
C GLY A 82 9.09 -2.03 0.60
N TRP A 83 8.57 -0.80 0.55
CA TRP A 83 8.99 0.20 -0.42
C TRP A 83 10.48 0.56 -0.31
N TRP A 84 11.04 0.61 0.90
CA TRP A 84 12.49 0.80 1.11
C TRP A 84 13.33 -0.37 0.60
N LEU A 85 12.76 -1.57 0.54
CA LEU A 85 13.45 -2.77 0.10
C LEU A 85 13.43 -2.95 -1.42
N VAL A 86 12.69 -2.10 -2.15
CA VAL A 86 12.66 -2.14 -3.62
C VAL A 86 14.04 -1.77 -4.18
N PRO A 87 14.69 -2.66 -4.95
CA PRO A 87 16.05 -2.43 -5.41
C PRO A 87 16.21 -1.24 -6.37
N PRO A 88 17.37 -0.54 -6.37
CA PRO A 88 17.66 0.59 -7.25
C PRO A 88 17.53 0.26 -8.74
N TRP A 89 17.96 -0.94 -9.15
CA TRP A 89 17.94 -1.36 -10.55
C TRP A 89 16.52 -1.55 -11.11
N LEU A 90 15.54 -1.83 -10.25
CA LEU A 90 14.13 -1.88 -10.62
C LEU A 90 13.57 -0.47 -10.88
N ARG A 91 14.12 0.55 -10.22
CA ARG A 91 13.70 1.95 -10.32
C ARG A 91 14.23 2.67 -11.55
N ASN A 92 14.78 1.92 -12.51
CA ASN A 92 15.34 2.42 -13.77
C ASN A 92 16.32 3.60 -13.57
N THR A 93 17.00 3.61 -12.43
CA THR A 93 17.89 4.69 -11.97
C THR A 93 19.26 4.09 -11.71
N SER A 94 20.07 3.99 -12.75
CA SER A 94 21.42 3.40 -12.71
C SER A 94 22.41 4.19 -11.84
N ASP A 95 22.09 5.43 -11.49
CA ASP A 95 23.03 6.36 -10.86
C ASP A 95 22.75 6.62 -9.36
N TYR A 96 21.73 5.99 -8.78
CA TYR A 96 21.37 6.24 -7.38
C TYR A 96 22.08 5.27 -6.43
N SER A 97 22.84 5.81 -5.50
CA SER A 97 23.32 5.07 -4.34
C SER A 97 22.16 4.71 -3.39
N TYR A 98 22.24 3.58 -2.70
CA TYR A 98 21.21 3.14 -1.74
C TYR A 98 20.90 4.19 -0.67
N THR A 99 21.90 4.97 -0.26
CA THR A 99 21.75 6.05 0.73
C THR A 99 20.92 7.21 0.19
N THR A 100 21.06 7.57 -1.09
CA THR A 100 20.25 8.59 -1.77
C THR A 100 18.78 8.15 -1.86
N LEU A 101 18.53 6.87 -2.16
CA LEU A 101 17.18 6.29 -2.20
C LEU A 101 16.50 6.27 -0.83
N LEU A 102 17.25 5.96 0.23
CA LEU A 102 16.76 6.01 1.61
C LEU A 102 16.35 7.42 2.02
N GLN A 103 17.15 8.43 1.67
CA GLN A 103 16.82 9.84 1.95
C GLN A 103 15.57 10.31 1.21
N GLN A 104 15.45 10.01 -0.10
CA GLN A 104 14.25 10.34 -0.87
C GLN A 104 13.00 9.61 -0.36
N SER A 105 13.18 8.38 0.13
CA SER A 105 12.06 7.59 0.63
C SER A 105 11.63 7.98 2.05
N ARG A 106 12.30 8.92 2.71
CA ARG A 106 11.98 9.37 4.07
C ARG A 106 10.57 9.97 4.18
N ASP A 107 10.17 10.74 3.18
CA ASP A 107 8.85 11.39 3.15
C ASP A 107 7.78 10.50 2.48
N VAL A 108 8.21 9.60 1.60
CA VAL A 108 7.34 8.67 0.87
C VAL A 108 6.79 7.57 1.78
N VAL A 109 7.58 7.06 2.72
CA VAL A 109 7.15 6.01 3.66
C VAL A 109 5.98 6.42 4.56
N PRO A 110 6.03 7.54 5.30
CA PRO A 110 4.88 7.97 6.11
C PRO A 110 3.67 8.30 5.24
N PHE A 111 3.89 8.76 4.00
CA PHE A 111 2.82 8.97 3.03
C PHE A 111 2.13 7.66 2.62
N ILE A 112 2.87 6.64 2.15
CA ILE A 112 2.32 5.31 1.80
C ILE A 112 1.63 4.68 3.01
N PHE A 113 2.25 4.78 4.19
CA PHE A 113 1.66 4.29 5.43
C PHE A 113 0.30 4.96 5.69
N GLY A 114 0.25 6.29 5.71
CA GLY A 114 -0.99 7.03 5.98
C GLY A 114 -2.08 6.77 4.93
N LEU A 115 -1.67 6.59 3.67
CA LEU A 115 -2.55 6.32 2.55
C LEU A 115 -3.25 4.94 2.64
N VAL A 116 -2.58 3.93 3.19
CA VAL A 116 -3.18 2.61 3.44
C VAL A 116 -3.88 2.59 4.80
N ALA A 117 -3.20 3.05 5.85
CA ALA A 117 -3.67 2.98 7.24
C ALA A 117 -4.90 3.87 7.48
N GLY A 118 -4.90 5.12 7.00
CA GLY A 118 -5.98 6.07 7.24
C GLY A 118 -7.34 5.54 6.78
N PRO A 119 -7.51 5.23 5.48
CA PRO A 119 -8.76 4.68 4.96
C PRO A 119 -9.12 3.34 5.62
N ALA A 120 -8.14 2.47 5.88
CA ALA A 120 -8.39 1.16 6.49
C ALA A 120 -8.88 1.24 7.94
N VAL A 121 -8.32 2.14 8.75
CA VAL A 121 -8.73 2.35 10.15
C VAL A 121 -10.15 2.92 10.20
N VAL A 122 -10.45 3.92 9.37
CA VAL A 122 -11.80 4.50 9.25
C VAL A 122 -12.81 3.42 8.82
N ALA A 123 -12.48 2.66 7.77
CA ALA A 123 -13.33 1.59 7.27
C ALA A 123 -13.54 0.45 8.28
N SER A 124 -12.50 0.10 9.04
CA SER A 124 -12.59 -0.88 10.12
C SER A 124 -13.57 -0.45 11.20
N GLY A 125 -13.59 0.84 11.55
CA GLY A 125 -14.58 1.42 12.45
C GLY A 125 -16.01 1.26 11.92
N ILE A 126 -16.24 1.65 10.66
CA ILE A 126 -17.54 1.52 9.98
C ILE A 126 -17.98 0.04 9.96
N GLY A 127 -17.10 -0.85 9.52
CA GLY A 127 -17.39 -2.27 9.40
C GLY A 127 -17.71 -2.91 10.75
N GLY A 128 -16.97 -2.55 11.80
CA GLY A 128 -17.22 -3.05 13.14
C GLY A 128 -18.57 -2.61 13.72
N VAL A 129 -19.06 -1.41 13.37
CA VAL A 129 -20.41 -0.98 13.74
C VAL A 129 -21.46 -1.76 12.96
N MET A 130 -21.27 -1.94 11.65
CA MET A 130 -22.18 -2.72 10.79
C MET A 130 -22.28 -4.18 11.21
N GLY A 131 -21.18 -4.79 11.64
CA GLY A 131 -21.14 -6.19 12.08
C GLY A 131 -21.86 -6.43 13.41
N ARG A 132 -21.93 -5.44 14.32
CA ARG A 132 -22.63 -5.57 15.61
C ARG A 132 -24.15 -5.45 15.50
N GLY A 133 -24.67 -4.93 14.39
CA GLY A 133 -26.11 -4.81 14.13
C GLY A 133 -26.74 -6.06 13.50
N ARG A 134 -25.97 -7.13 13.30
CA ARG A 134 -26.41 -8.44 12.83
C ARG A 134 -26.42 -9.44 13.98
#